data_AF-A0A8J7T137-F1
#
_entry.id   AF-A0A8J7T137-F1
#
_cell.length_a   1.000
_cell.length_b   1.000
_cell.length_c   1.000
_cell.angle_alpha   90.00
_cell.angle_beta   90.00
_cell.angle_gamma   90.00
#
_symmetry.space_group_name_H-M   'P 1'
#
loop_
_entity.id
_entity.type
_entity.pdbx_description
1 polymer ?
#
loop_
_entity_poly.entity_id
_entity_poly.type
_entity_poly.pdbx_seq_one_letter_code
_entity_poly.pdbx_strand_id
1 'polypeptide(L)'
;MLAPPAPVPAGLRIGVPDAASLRFFGDDVQAGMFAAACEGLGAEGATLVPIDFAPLYEVAQLLYDGPWVAERHTVIADLMASDPEAIDPTVRGIVAKALGISATDTFRGLYRLTELRHKVRPVLGTVDCLCVPTFPTFATRAELAADPVGPNSRFGTYTNFVNLLDMCGLAVPTPARSDGRPGSVTLLAPAGRDRLLANIGTRIEAWGDRTLGATGWVRPATPEPVPAAGPGEAEIAVCGAHLAGLPLNHQLTSRGARFLRATASTPDYRFYALPGGPPERPGMVRVADGTGGAIAVEVWAIPLAELGSFLAGIPAPLGLGRVRLADGTTPIGFVCEAAATDGARDITEIGDWRVYLAGV
;
A
#
# COMPACT_ATOMS: atom_id res chain seq x y z
N MET A 1 -3.70 14.92 -0.01
CA MET A 1 -4.61 13.80 -0.36
C MET A 1 -3.74 12.56 -0.52
N LEU A 2 -3.97 11.50 0.27
CA LEU A 2 -3.23 10.25 0.09
C LEU A 2 -3.57 9.69 -1.30
N ALA A 3 -2.55 9.32 -2.07
CA ALA A 3 -2.76 8.63 -3.35
C ALA A 3 -3.57 7.33 -3.11
N PRO A 4 -4.38 6.89 -4.09
CA PRO A 4 -5.18 5.67 -3.94
C PRO A 4 -4.30 4.45 -3.61
N PRO A 5 -4.88 3.40 -2.99
CA PRO A 5 -4.18 2.15 -2.73
C PRO A 5 -3.53 1.65 -4.02
N ALA A 6 -2.26 1.24 -3.91
CA ALA A 6 -1.53 0.69 -5.05
C ALA A 6 -1.33 -0.82 -4.85
N PRO A 7 -1.07 -1.58 -5.92
CA PRO A 7 -0.70 -2.98 -5.79
C PRO A 7 0.49 -3.13 -4.83
N VAL A 8 0.43 -4.12 -3.93
CA VAL A 8 1.58 -4.49 -3.11
C VAL A 8 2.63 -5.10 -4.05
N PRO A 9 3.92 -4.69 -3.97
CA PRO A 9 4.96 -5.27 -4.80
C PRO A 9 5.03 -6.79 -4.65
N ALA A 10 5.20 -7.50 -5.77
CA ALA A 10 5.51 -8.93 -5.72
C ALA A 10 6.84 -9.17 -5.00
N GLY A 11 6.93 -10.24 -4.22
CA GLY A 11 8.16 -10.60 -3.49
C GLY A 11 8.45 -9.75 -2.25
N LEU A 12 7.41 -9.21 -1.60
CA LEU A 12 7.53 -8.43 -0.37
C LEU A 12 8.32 -9.20 0.72
N ARG A 13 9.35 -8.55 1.28
CA ARG A 13 10.17 -9.08 2.37
C ARG A 13 9.76 -8.44 3.68
N ILE A 14 9.15 -9.20 4.57
CA ILE A 14 8.67 -8.69 5.86
C ILE A 14 9.58 -9.22 6.98
N GLY A 15 10.23 -8.31 7.70
CA GLY A 15 11.00 -8.65 8.89
C GLY A 15 10.07 -9.00 10.06
N VAL A 16 10.35 -10.09 10.76
CA VAL A 16 9.64 -10.48 11.99
C VAL A 16 10.66 -10.70 13.10
N PRO A 17 10.33 -10.44 14.39
CA PRO A 17 11.25 -10.78 15.46
C PRO A 17 11.58 -12.28 15.43
N ASP A 18 12.85 -12.62 15.56
CA ASP A 18 13.27 -14.02 15.66
C ASP A 18 12.75 -14.67 16.95
N ALA A 19 12.87 -16.00 17.03
CA ALA A 19 12.34 -16.76 18.17
C ALA A 19 12.95 -16.34 19.52
N ALA A 20 14.21 -15.92 19.54
CA ALA A 20 14.88 -15.45 20.76
C ALA A 20 14.42 -14.04 21.17
N SER A 21 13.96 -13.26 20.21
CA SER A 21 13.50 -11.89 20.38
C SER A 21 12.03 -11.78 20.76
N LEU A 22 11.21 -12.79 20.45
CA LEU A 22 9.79 -12.79 20.77
C LEU A 22 9.55 -12.87 22.29
N ARG A 23 8.81 -11.88 22.80
CA ARG A 23 8.42 -11.75 24.21
C ARG A 23 6.91 -11.63 24.32
N PHE A 24 6.29 -12.59 25.00
CA PHE A 24 4.84 -12.60 25.29
C PHE A 24 4.53 -12.68 26.79
N PHE A 25 5.55 -12.73 27.65
CA PHE A 25 5.41 -12.72 29.12
C PHE A 25 4.43 -13.77 29.67
N GLY A 26 4.38 -14.95 29.05
CA GLY A 26 3.50 -16.05 29.44
C GLY A 26 2.12 -16.07 28.75
N ASP A 27 1.84 -15.14 27.83
CA ASP A 27 0.60 -15.14 27.04
C ASP A 27 0.75 -15.98 25.76
N ASP A 28 0.59 -17.29 25.90
CA ASP A 28 0.67 -18.24 24.78
C ASP A 28 -0.42 -18.00 23.72
N VAL A 29 -1.55 -17.39 24.11
CA VAL A 29 -2.62 -17.04 23.18
C VAL A 29 -2.20 -15.86 22.30
N GLN A 30 -1.49 -14.87 22.85
CA GLN A 30 -0.89 -13.80 22.04
C GLN A 30 0.18 -14.34 21.10
N ALA A 31 1.01 -15.28 21.57
CA ALA A 31 2.03 -15.93 20.76
C ALA A 31 1.41 -16.69 19.58
N GLY A 32 0.36 -17.48 19.82
CA GLY A 32 -0.39 -18.19 18.78
C GLY A 32 -1.06 -17.25 17.78
N MET A 33 -1.64 -16.15 18.24
CA MET A 33 -2.25 -15.14 17.35
C MET A 33 -1.21 -14.49 16.44
N PHE A 34 -0.03 -14.13 16.98
CA PHE A 34 1.05 -13.56 16.15
C PHE A 34 1.58 -14.58 15.14
N ALA A 35 1.75 -15.83 15.53
CA ALA A 35 2.16 -16.91 14.62
C ALA A 35 1.16 -17.08 13.46
N ALA A 36 -0.14 -17.10 13.75
CA ALA A 36 -1.19 -17.18 12.72
C ALA A 36 -1.16 -15.97 11.76
N ALA A 37 -0.85 -14.76 12.27
CA ALA A 37 -0.69 -13.58 11.43
C ALA A 37 0.52 -13.70 10.48
N CYS A 38 1.64 -14.23 10.97
CA CYS A 38 2.81 -14.53 10.14
C CYS A 38 2.48 -15.56 9.04
N GLU A 39 1.78 -16.64 9.38
CA GLU A 39 1.31 -17.64 8.40
C GLU A 39 0.42 -17.01 7.32
N GLY A 40 -0.50 -16.14 7.71
CA GLY A 40 -1.35 -15.39 6.79
C GLY A 40 -0.56 -14.53 5.81
N LEU A 41 0.46 -13.80 6.29
CA LEU A 41 1.36 -13.02 5.43
C LEU A 41 2.12 -13.92 4.43
N GLY A 42 2.60 -15.09 4.89
CA GLY A 42 3.30 -16.05 4.04
C GLY A 42 2.41 -16.65 2.95
N ALA A 43 1.17 -17.04 3.30
CA ALA A 43 0.18 -17.55 2.36
C ALA A 43 -0.19 -16.51 1.29
N GLU A 44 -0.09 -15.23 1.63
CA GLU A 44 -0.30 -14.08 0.76
C GLU A 44 0.93 -13.70 -0.11
N GLY A 45 1.97 -14.53 -0.08
CA GLY A 45 3.16 -14.43 -0.95
C GLY A 45 4.31 -13.60 -0.38
N ALA A 46 4.25 -13.17 0.88
CA ALA A 46 5.36 -12.47 1.52
C ALA A 46 6.47 -13.45 1.94
N THR A 47 7.73 -13.03 1.78
CA THR A 47 8.87 -13.73 2.38
C THR A 47 9.10 -13.18 3.79
N LEU A 48 8.88 -14.00 4.81
CA LEU A 48 9.20 -13.63 6.19
C LEU A 48 10.69 -13.79 6.45
N VAL A 49 11.30 -12.74 7.02
CA VAL A 49 12.72 -12.70 7.35
C VAL A 49 12.85 -12.57 8.87
N PRO A 50 13.36 -13.58 9.58
CA PRO A 50 13.64 -13.47 11.00
C PRO A 50 14.73 -12.42 11.26
N ILE A 51 14.51 -11.54 12.23
CA ILE A 51 15.41 -10.44 12.59
C ILE A 51 15.70 -10.50 14.10
N ASP A 52 16.97 -10.36 14.47
CA ASP A 52 17.37 -10.14 15.86
C ASP A 52 16.94 -8.73 16.30
N PHE A 53 16.02 -8.65 17.28
CA PHE A 53 15.52 -7.39 17.81
C PHE A 53 16.32 -6.87 19.01
N ALA A 54 17.35 -7.57 19.50
CA ALA A 54 18.15 -7.09 20.61
C ALA A 54 18.63 -5.63 20.41
N PRO A 55 19.14 -5.20 19.24
CA PRO A 55 19.52 -3.80 19.01
C PRO A 55 18.33 -2.82 19.01
N LEU A 56 17.14 -3.25 18.56
CA LEU A 56 15.93 -2.43 18.61
C LEU A 56 15.43 -2.28 20.06
N TYR A 57 15.55 -3.33 20.88
CA TYR A 57 15.25 -3.27 22.30
C TYR A 57 16.25 -2.37 23.07
N GLU A 58 17.53 -2.35 22.69
CA GLU A 58 18.50 -1.39 23.23
C GLU A 58 18.05 0.06 22.94
N VAL A 59 17.52 0.34 21.74
CA VAL A 59 16.96 1.67 21.40
C VAL A 59 15.72 1.96 22.23
N ALA A 60 14.81 1.00 22.40
CA ALA A 60 13.62 1.17 23.21
C ALA A 60 13.94 1.45 24.69
N GLN A 61 15.01 0.83 25.23
CA GLN A 61 15.47 1.08 26.61
C GLN A 61 15.95 2.51 26.81
N LEU A 62 16.58 3.11 25.80
CA LEU A 62 16.98 4.53 25.87
C LEU A 62 15.80 5.47 26.12
N LEU A 63 14.58 5.14 25.68
CA LEU A 63 13.41 5.98 25.92
C LEU A 63 13.07 6.11 27.42
N TYR A 64 13.38 5.08 28.22
CA TYR A 64 13.09 5.05 29.65
C TYR A 64 14.31 5.37 30.53
N ASP A 65 15.46 4.80 30.19
CA ASP A 65 16.69 4.94 30.97
C ASP A 65 17.54 6.14 30.52
N GLY A 66 17.24 6.68 29.35
CA GLY A 66 17.94 7.81 28.75
C GLY A 66 17.28 9.16 29.01
N PRO A 67 17.80 10.22 28.37
CA PRO A 67 17.43 11.60 28.66
C PRO A 67 16.04 12.03 28.16
N TRP A 68 15.33 11.22 27.37
CA TRP A 68 14.07 11.62 26.74
C TRP A 68 12.93 11.92 27.72
N VAL A 69 13.00 11.42 28.96
CA VAL A 69 12.04 11.83 30.00
C VAL A 69 12.14 13.32 30.31
N ALA A 70 13.29 13.96 30.06
CA ALA A 70 13.47 15.39 30.22
C ALA A 70 12.59 16.20 29.26
N GLU A 71 12.27 15.69 28.06
CA GLU A 71 11.31 16.36 27.16
C GLU A 71 9.95 16.52 27.82
N ARG A 72 9.48 15.48 28.54
CA ARG A 72 8.22 15.55 29.30
C ARG A 72 8.29 16.61 30.39
N HIS A 73 9.41 16.65 31.12
CA HIS A 73 9.64 17.64 32.16
C HIS A 73 9.60 19.07 31.60
N THR A 74 10.18 19.33 30.42
CA THR A 74 10.14 20.68 29.82
C THR A 74 8.73 21.24 29.63
N VAL A 75 7.73 20.37 29.46
CA VAL A 75 6.34 20.76 29.25
C VAL A 75 5.59 21.02 30.55
N ILE A 76 5.89 20.25 31.61
CA ILE A 76 5.12 20.28 32.87
C ILE A 76 5.91 20.79 34.09
N ALA A 77 7.13 21.29 33.90
CA ALA A 77 8.02 21.73 34.98
C ALA A 77 7.33 22.74 35.93
N ASP A 78 6.68 23.75 35.37
CA ASP A 78 6.03 24.81 36.15
C ASP A 78 4.88 24.25 36.99
N LEU A 79 4.01 23.41 36.40
CA LEU A 79 2.92 22.76 37.13
C LEU A 79 3.46 21.84 38.24
N MET A 80 4.53 21.09 37.94
CA MET A 80 5.16 20.20 38.91
C MET A 80 5.79 20.97 40.07
N ALA A 81 6.23 22.22 39.85
CA ALA A 81 6.76 23.10 40.89
C ALA A 81 5.66 23.81 41.69
N SER A 82 4.59 24.28 41.03
CA SER A 82 3.54 25.10 41.67
C SER A 82 2.43 24.28 42.32
N ASP A 83 2.04 23.17 41.72
CA ASP A 83 0.94 22.30 42.18
C ASP A 83 1.22 20.82 41.82
N PRO A 84 2.18 20.17 42.51
CA PRO A 84 2.58 18.81 42.19
C PRO A 84 1.45 17.79 42.36
N GLU A 85 0.48 18.02 43.25
CA GLU A 85 -0.63 17.08 43.52
C GLU A 85 -1.71 17.10 42.44
N ALA A 86 -1.71 18.10 41.54
CA ALA A 86 -2.55 18.09 40.34
C ALA A 86 -2.11 17.06 39.29
N ILE A 87 -0.93 16.46 39.46
CA ILE A 87 -0.34 15.48 38.53
C ILE A 87 -0.51 14.09 39.13
N ASP A 88 -0.97 13.12 38.32
CA ASP A 88 -1.03 11.71 38.72
C ASP A 88 0.31 11.29 39.37
N PRO A 89 0.30 10.66 40.57
CA PRO A 89 1.51 10.34 41.31
C PRO A 89 2.51 9.48 40.53
N THR A 90 2.02 8.57 39.67
CA THR A 90 2.87 7.68 38.86
C THR A 90 3.51 8.48 37.73
N VAL A 91 2.73 9.30 37.02
CA VAL A 91 3.24 10.20 35.98
C VAL A 91 4.27 11.17 36.55
N ARG A 92 3.98 11.80 37.69
CA ARG A 92 4.90 12.69 38.40
C ARG A 92 6.18 11.97 38.78
N GLY A 93 6.10 10.76 39.35
CA GLY A 93 7.27 9.96 39.72
C GLY A 93 8.15 9.59 38.52
N ILE A 94 7.55 9.32 37.35
CA ILE A 94 8.29 9.06 36.11
C ILE A 94 8.98 10.34 35.64
N VAL A 95 8.26 11.46 35.53
CA VAL A 95 8.82 12.71 34.99
C VAL A 95 9.87 13.33 35.92
N ALA A 96 9.72 13.19 37.23
CA ALA A 96 10.70 13.67 38.22
C ALA A 96 12.10 13.06 38.05
N LYS A 97 12.23 11.88 37.42
CA LYS A 97 13.53 11.30 37.07
C LYS A 97 14.38 12.22 36.20
N ALA A 98 13.75 13.09 35.40
CA ALA A 98 14.44 14.09 34.58
C ALA A 98 15.32 15.05 35.39
N LEU A 99 14.97 15.34 36.65
CA LEU A 99 15.72 16.25 37.51
C LEU A 99 17.13 15.75 37.84
N GLY A 100 17.36 14.43 37.72
CA GLY A 100 18.67 13.80 37.91
C GLY A 100 19.52 13.70 36.63
N ILE A 101 19.02 14.16 35.49
CA ILE A 101 19.68 13.99 34.18
C ILE A 101 20.44 15.27 33.83
N SER A 102 21.76 15.16 33.69
CA SER A 102 22.60 16.30 33.28
C SER A 102 22.63 16.49 31.76
N ALA A 103 23.05 17.67 31.29
CA ALA A 103 23.31 17.90 29.87
C ALA A 103 24.35 16.90 29.31
N THR A 104 25.34 16.50 30.12
CA THR A 104 26.33 15.47 29.75
C THR A 104 25.66 14.12 29.49
N ASP A 105 24.70 13.72 30.34
CA ASP A 105 23.96 12.47 30.16
C ASP A 105 23.03 12.56 28.94
N THR A 106 22.47 13.73 28.66
CA THR A 106 21.72 14.01 27.43
C THR A 106 22.58 13.76 26.19
N PHE A 107 23.75 14.39 26.10
CA PHE A 107 24.62 14.20 24.94
C PHE A 107 25.12 12.74 24.81
N ARG A 108 25.43 12.06 25.92
CA ARG A 108 25.76 10.63 25.90
C ARG A 108 24.61 9.78 25.36
N GLY A 109 23.38 10.06 25.77
CA GLY A 109 22.18 9.39 25.26
C GLY A 109 21.99 9.60 23.76
N LEU A 110 22.19 10.83 23.27
CA LEU A 110 22.12 11.16 21.84
C LEU A 110 23.20 10.44 21.02
N TYR A 111 24.43 10.37 21.53
CA TYR A 111 25.52 9.62 20.89
C TYR A 111 25.19 8.13 20.84
N ARG A 112 24.70 7.56 21.94
CA ARG A 112 24.30 6.15 21.99
C ARG A 112 23.17 5.83 21.02
N LEU A 113 22.16 6.70 20.89
CA LEU A 113 21.11 6.52 19.90
C LEU A 113 21.68 6.55 18.47
N THR A 114 22.64 7.43 18.20
CA THR A 114 23.29 7.53 16.88
C THR A 114 24.05 6.24 16.54
N GLU A 115 24.80 5.68 17.49
CA GLU A 115 25.47 4.38 17.34
C GLU A 115 24.47 3.25 17.03
N LEU A 116 23.38 3.18 17.79
CA LEU A 116 22.35 2.15 17.61
C LEU A 116 21.62 2.30 16.27
N ARG A 117 21.33 3.52 15.82
CA ARG A 117 20.80 3.80 14.48
C ARG A 117 21.72 3.23 13.39
N HIS A 118 23.03 3.44 13.52
CA HIS A 118 24.01 2.87 12.59
C HIS A 118 24.03 1.33 12.61
N LYS A 119 23.87 0.71 13.78
CA LYS A 119 23.80 -0.75 13.95
C LYS A 119 22.53 -1.36 13.34
N VAL A 120 21.38 -0.70 13.52
CA VAL A 120 20.05 -1.21 13.11
C VAL A 120 19.79 -0.98 11.61
N ARG A 121 20.25 0.14 11.04
CA ARG A 121 19.94 0.53 9.65
C ARG A 121 20.24 -0.55 8.59
N PRO A 122 21.40 -1.25 8.60
CA PRO A 122 21.68 -2.30 7.63
C PRO A 122 20.66 -3.45 7.68
N VAL A 123 20.24 -3.82 8.89
CA VAL A 123 19.26 -4.90 9.12
C VAL A 123 17.89 -4.50 8.57
N LEU A 124 17.42 -3.29 8.89
CA LEU A 124 16.16 -2.76 8.34
C LEU A 124 16.20 -2.61 6.82
N GLY A 125 17.38 -2.36 6.23
CA GLY A 125 17.56 -2.28 4.78
C GLY A 125 17.41 -3.61 4.04
N THR A 126 17.32 -4.75 4.76
CA THR A 126 17.14 -6.08 4.14
C THR A 126 15.67 -6.46 3.93
N VAL A 127 14.74 -5.64 4.41
CA VAL A 127 13.29 -5.89 4.41
C VAL A 127 12.54 -4.63 3.97
N ASP A 128 11.33 -4.79 3.46
CA ASP A 128 10.47 -3.68 3.03
C ASP A 128 9.74 -3.03 4.21
N CYS A 129 9.39 -3.84 5.21
CA CYS A 129 8.81 -3.43 6.47
C CYS A 129 9.05 -4.51 7.55
N LEU A 130 8.78 -4.17 8.81
CA LEU A 130 8.65 -5.13 9.91
C LEU A 130 7.17 -5.42 10.18
N CYS A 131 6.88 -6.63 10.65
CA CYS A 131 5.62 -6.99 11.30
C CYS A 131 5.93 -7.49 12.71
N VAL A 132 5.33 -6.84 13.70
CA VAL A 132 5.54 -7.14 15.13
C VAL A 132 4.20 -7.33 15.83
N PRO A 133 4.13 -8.03 16.99
CA PRO A 133 2.97 -7.95 17.85
C PRO A 133 2.76 -6.48 18.26
N THR A 134 1.52 -5.97 18.20
CA THR A 134 1.24 -4.58 18.66
C THR A 134 1.60 -4.39 20.13
N PHE A 135 1.35 -5.42 20.94
CA PHE A 135 1.73 -5.52 22.33
C PHE A 135 1.92 -7.00 22.69
N PRO A 136 2.70 -7.33 23.73
CA PRO A 136 3.08 -8.70 24.03
C PRO A 136 2.05 -9.47 24.86
N THR A 137 1.19 -8.79 25.61
CA THR A 137 0.15 -9.41 26.45
C THR A 137 -0.88 -8.36 26.87
N PHE A 138 -2.03 -8.80 27.37
CA PHE A 138 -3.02 -7.92 28.01
C PHE A 138 -2.74 -7.77 29.50
N ALA A 139 -3.23 -6.68 30.10
CA ALA A 139 -3.36 -6.54 31.55
C ALA A 139 -4.78 -6.09 31.92
N THR A 140 -5.24 -6.56 33.06
CA THR A 140 -6.49 -6.15 33.69
C THR A 140 -6.31 -4.84 34.45
N ARG A 141 -7.42 -4.16 34.74
CA ARG A 141 -7.42 -2.96 35.58
C ARG A 141 -6.88 -3.23 36.99
N ALA A 142 -7.11 -4.43 37.52
CA ALA A 142 -6.63 -4.82 38.84
C ALA A 142 -5.10 -4.97 38.85
N GLU A 143 -4.53 -5.59 37.82
CA GLU A 143 -3.06 -5.71 37.68
C GLU A 143 -2.40 -4.34 37.52
N LEU A 144 -3.00 -3.44 36.73
CA LEU A 144 -2.51 -2.07 36.57
C LEU A 144 -2.62 -1.24 37.86
N ALA A 145 -3.65 -1.46 38.68
CA ALA A 145 -3.79 -0.79 39.97
C ALA A 145 -2.77 -1.31 40.99
N ALA A 146 -2.42 -2.60 40.93
CA ALA A 146 -1.44 -3.23 41.81
C ALA A 146 0.01 -2.87 41.42
N ASP A 147 0.29 -2.78 40.12
CA ASP A 147 1.57 -2.36 39.55
C ASP A 147 1.33 -1.44 38.35
N PRO A 148 1.39 -0.12 38.53
CA PRO A 148 1.15 0.83 37.45
C PRO A 148 2.33 0.97 36.48
N VAL A 149 3.50 0.37 36.76
CA VAL A 149 4.73 0.55 35.97
C VAL A 149 5.09 -0.69 35.16
N GLY A 150 5.03 -1.89 35.76
CA GLY A 150 5.49 -3.13 35.13
C GLY A 150 4.70 -3.50 33.86
N PRO A 151 3.36 -3.65 33.92
CA PRO A 151 2.53 -3.90 32.73
C PRO A 151 2.69 -2.81 31.66
N ASN A 152 2.72 -1.54 32.05
CA ASN A 152 2.96 -0.43 31.12
C ASN A 152 4.30 -0.56 30.38
N SER A 153 5.36 -0.95 31.10
CA SER A 153 6.67 -1.20 30.50
C SER A 153 6.63 -2.37 29.50
N ARG A 154 5.87 -3.45 29.80
CA ARG A 154 5.67 -4.56 28.87
C ARG A 154 4.94 -4.12 27.60
N PHE A 155 3.91 -3.29 27.70
CA PHE A 155 3.18 -2.78 26.52
C PHE A 155 4.09 -2.03 25.53
N GLY A 156 5.18 -1.42 26.01
CA GLY A 156 6.17 -0.72 25.19
C GLY A 156 7.15 -1.61 24.40
N THR A 157 7.10 -2.94 24.55
CA THR A 157 8.12 -3.87 24.03
C THR A 157 8.40 -3.71 22.54
N TYR A 158 7.36 -3.51 21.72
CA TYR A 158 7.47 -3.48 20.25
C TYR A 158 7.23 -2.08 19.65
N THR A 159 7.07 -1.05 20.48
CA THR A 159 6.63 0.29 20.05
C THR A 159 7.66 1.38 20.32
N ASN A 160 8.43 1.27 21.40
CA ASN A 160 9.22 2.39 21.92
C ASN A 160 10.43 2.80 21.06
N PHE A 161 10.93 1.94 20.18
CA PHE A 161 12.03 2.27 19.29
C PHE A 161 11.59 3.03 18.04
N VAL A 162 10.30 2.98 17.68
CA VAL A 162 9.79 3.42 16.36
C VAL A 162 10.11 4.89 16.09
N ASN A 163 9.72 5.78 17.00
CA ASN A 163 9.95 7.22 16.84
C ASN A 163 11.44 7.58 16.95
N LEU A 164 12.18 6.91 17.83
CA LEU A 164 13.62 7.13 17.96
C LEU A 164 14.39 6.70 16.70
N LEU A 165 13.83 5.83 15.87
CA LEU A 165 14.42 5.38 14.60
C LEU A 165 13.84 6.07 13.36
N ASP A 166 12.99 7.09 13.53
CA ASP A 166 12.35 7.81 12.41
C ASP A 166 11.58 6.86 11.48
N MET A 167 10.72 6.04 12.08
CA MET A 167 9.89 5.06 11.41
C MET A 167 8.42 5.47 11.43
N CYS A 168 7.65 5.05 10.42
CA CYS A 168 6.20 5.06 10.47
C CYS A 168 5.66 3.71 10.92
N GLY A 169 4.45 3.71 11.49
CA GLY A 169 3.81 2.50 12.00
C GLY A 169 2.31 2.49 11.75
N LEU A 170 1.77 1.31 11.46
CA LEU A 170 0.33 1.07 11.30
C LEU A 170 -0.06 -0.17 12.12
N ALA A 171 -0.81 0.05 13.20
CA ALA A 171 -1.44 -1.05 13.93
C ALA A 171 -2.67 -1.52 13.16
N VAL A 172 -2.72 -2.82 12.84
CA VAL A 172 -3.76 -3.43 12.03
C VAL A 172 -4.39 -4.58 12.81
N PRO A 173 -5.72 -4.63 12.94
CA PRO A 173 -6.38 -5.74 13.60
C PRO A 173 -6.21 -7.02 12.76
N THR A 174 -6.08 -8.15 13.42
CA THR A 174 -6.12 -9.51 12.82
C THR A 174 -7.41 -10.21 13.28
N PRO A 175 -7.72 -11.44 12.80
CA PRO A 175 -8.79 -12.23 13.40
C PRO A 175 -8.66 -12.34 14.93
N ALA A 176 -9.79 -12.53 15.60
CA ALA A 176 -9.81 -12.66 17.06
C ALA A 176 -8.89 -13.79 17.52
N ARG A 177 -8.27 -13.57 18.69
CA ARG A 177 -7.55 -14.60 19.44
C ARG A 177 -8.48 -15.77 19.78
N SER A 178 -7.90 -16.92 20.11
CA SER A 178 -8.68 -18.10 20.51
C SER A 178 -9.48 -17.92 21.81
N ASP A 179 -9.15 -16.91 22.62
CA ASP A 179 -9.90 -16.51 23.83
C ASP A 179 -10.98 -15.44 23.55
N GLY A 180 -11.25 -15.14 22.27
CA GLY A 180 -12.25 -14.17 21.83
C GLY A 180 -11.83 -12.70 21.95
N ARG A 181 -10.62 -12.41 22.44
CA ARG A 181 -10.09 -11.03 22.46
C ARG A 181 -9.61 -10.60 21.07
N PRO A 182 -9.55 -9.29 20.77
CA PRO A 182 -9.03 -8.82 19.49
C PRO A 182 -7.57 -9.24 19.27
N GLY A 183 -7.26 -9.70 18.05
CA GLY A 183 -5.89 -9.86 17.56
C GLY A 183 -5.39 -8.58 16.90
N SER A 184 -4.09 -8.33 16.95
CA SER A 184 -3.48 -7.24 16.19
C SER A 184 -1.98 -7.42 15.97
N VAL A 185 -1.52 -6.89 14.85
CA VAL A 185 -0.09 -6.70 14.55
C VAL A 185 0.17 -5.24 14.25
N THR A 186 1.42 -4.80 14.40
CA THR A 186 1.85 -3.49 13.93
C THR A 186 2.86 -3.67 12.82
N LEU A 187 2.59 -3.02 11.69
CA LEU A 187 3.53 -2.92 10.59
C LEU A 187 4.40 -1.68 10.80
N LEU A 188 5.71 -1.79 10.63
CA LEU A 188 6.66 -0.69 10.83
C LEU A 188 7.56 -0.54 9.61
N ALA A 189 7.82 0.68 9.15
CA ALA A 189 8.71 0.93 8.03
C ALA A 189 9.47 2.25 8.22
N PRO A 190 10.57 2.49 7.47
CA PRO A 190 11.21 3.81 7.47
C PRO A 190 10.23 4.94 7.10
N ALA A 191 10.49 6.15 7.58
CA ALA A 191 9.68 7.33 7.28
C ALA A 191 9.32 7.46 5.77
N GLY A 192 8.08 7.87 5.49
CA GLY A 192 7.56 8.05 4.12
C GLY A 192 7.03 6.78 3.46
N ARG A 193 6.96 5.66 4.18
CA ARG A 193 6.43 4.37 3.69
C ARG A 193 4.99 4.09 4.13
N ASP A 194 4.27 5.09 4.61
CA ASP A 194 2.90 4.97 5.14
C ASP A 194 1.93 4.33 4.12
N ARG A 195 2.08 4.66 2.83
CA ARG A 195 1.27 4.06 1.76
C ARG A 195 1.53 2.55 1.59
N LEU A 196 2.79 2.12 1.74
CA LEU A 196 3.12 0.69 1.71
C LEU A 196 2.43 -0.03 2.86
N LEU A 197 2.55 0.52 4.07
CA LEU A 197 1.92 -0.04 5.26
C LEU A 197 0.39 -0.08 5.12
N ALA A 198 -0.22 0.97 4.59
CA ALA A 198 -1.66 1.01 4.31
C ALA A 198 -2.09 -0.09 3.34
N ASN A 199 -1.37 -0.30 2.23
CA ASN A 199 -1.71 -1.34 1.27
C ASN A 199 -1.63 -2.76 1.88
N ILE A 200 -0.63 -3.02 2.72
CA ILE A 200 -0.49 -4.29 3.44
C ILE A 200 -1.60 -4.41 4.49
N GLY A 201 -1.83 -3.35 5.27
CA GLY A 201 -2.84 -3.31 6.33
C GLY A 201 -4.25 -3.53 5.80
N THR A 202 -4.60 -2.98 4.65
CA THR A 202 -5.88 -3.23 3.98
C THR A 202 -6.10 -4.72 3.64
N ARG A 203 -5.04 -5.47 3.33
CA ARG A 203 -5.12 -6.93 3.10
C ARG A 203 -5.33 -7.68 4.41
N ILE A 204 -4.54 -7.35 5.44
CA ILE A 204 -4.67 -7.95 6.79
C ILE A 204 -6.04 -7.68 7.40
N GLU A 205 -6.58 -6.47 7.22
CA GLU A 205 -7.89 -6.09 7.73
C GLU A 205 -9.03 -6.92 7.08
N ALA A 206 -8.81 -7.41 5.85
CA ALA A 206 -9.74 -8.28 5.14
C ALA A 206 -9.73 -9.73 5.64
N TRP A 207 -8.84 -10.11 6.56
CA TRP A 207 -8.79 -11.45 7.12
C TRP A 207 -10.01 -11.70 8.04
N GLY A 208 -10.96 -12.51 7.58
CA GLY A 208 -12.14 -12.87 8.36
C GLY A 208 -13.12 -11.72 8.60
N ASP A 209 -14.23 -12.04 9.25
CA ASP A 209 -15.35 -11.12 9.45
C ASP A 209 -15.20 -10.32 10.75
N ARG A 210 -15.45 -9.02 10.68
CA ARG A 210 -15.35 -8.12 11.84
C ARG A 210 -16.18 -6.84 11.70
N THR A 211 -16.42 -6.20 12.83
CA THR A 211 -16.98 -4.86 12.92
C THR A 211 -15.90 -3.80 13.13
N LEU A 212 -16.22 -2.53 12.88
CA LEU A 212 -15.35 -1.39 13.20
C LEU A 212 -15.30 -1.17 14.72
N GLY A 213 -14.48 -1.95 15.42
CA GLY A 213 -14.44 -1.99 16.87
C GLY A 213 -15.77 -2.47 17.47
N ALA A 214 -16.11 -2.01 18.67
CA ALA A 214 -17.35 -2.38 19.38
C ALA A 214 -18.61 -1.65 18.89
N THR A 215 -18.61 -1.08 17.68
CA THR A 215 -19.70 -0.25 17.14
C THR A 215 -20.84 -1.05 16.51
N GLY A 216 -20.59 -2.32 16.18
CA GLY A 216 -21.52 -3.13 15.37
C GLY A 216 -21.52 -2.77 13.88
N TRP A 217 -20.77 -1.74 13.46
CA TRP A 217 -20.70 -1.35 12.06
C TRP A 217 -19.87 -2.34 11.27
N VAL A 218 -20.43 -2.85 10.17
CA VAL A 218 -19.72 -3.76 9.27
C VAL A 218 -18.54 -3.05 8.64
N ARG A 219 -17.39 -3.72 8.57
CA ARG A 219 -16.23 -3.22 7.83
C ARG A 219 -16.63 -3.02 6.36
N PRO A 220 -16.44 -1.82 5.77
CA PRO A 220 -16.68 -1.62 4.35
C PRO A 220 -15.81 -2.59 3.53
N ALA A 221 -16.35 -3.08 2.41
CA ALA A 221 -15.56 -3.85 1.48
C ALA A 221 -14.38 -3.00 0.99
N THR A 222 -13.19 -3.60 0.96
CA THR A 222 -12.01 -2.97 0.36
C THR A 222 -12.33 -2.71 -1.12
N PRO A 223 -12.26 -1.46 -1.62
CA PRO A 223 -12.42 -1.19 -3.04
C PRO A 223 -11.31 -1.93 -3.80
N GLU A 224 -11.66 -2.68 -4.85
CA GLU A 224 -10.63 -3.27 -5.71
C GLU A 224 -9.77 -2.16 -6.32
N PRO A 225 -8.43 -2.27 -6.28
CA PRO A 225 -7.57 -1.29 -6.93
C PRO A 225 -7.91 -1.26 -8.42
N VAL A 226 -8.31 -0.10 -8.94
CA VAL A 226 -8.53 0.06 -10.38
C VAL A 226 -7.19 -0.18 -11.07
N PRO A 227 -7.09 -1.17 -11.98
CA PRO A 227 -5.84 -1.41 -12.68
C PRO A 227 -5.41 -0.15 -13.45
N ALA A 228 -4.19 0.31 -13.17
CA ALA A 228 -3.58 1.46 -13.83
C ALA A 228 -2.19 1.08 -14.36
N ALA A 229 -1.66 1.91 -15.27
CA ALA A 229 -0.26 1.86 -15.66
C ALA A 229 0.65 2.25 -14.48
N GLY A 230 1.67 1.43 -14.23
CA GLY A 230 2.68 1.69 -13.21
C GLY A 230 3.84 2.58 -13.70
N PRO A 231 4.83 2.86 -12.84
CA PRO A 231 6.07 3.51 -13.26
C PRO A 231 6.74 2.74 -14.40
N GLY A 232 7.08 3.43 -15.49
CA GLY A 232 7.70 2.79 -16.67
C GLY A 232 6.69 2.19 -17.67
N GLU A 233 5.39 2.33 -17.45
CA GLU A 233 4.34 1.89 -18.37
C GLU A 233 3.56 3.09 -18.96
N ALA A 234 2.94 2.89 -20.11
CA ALA A 234 1.97 3.81 -20.71
C ALA A 234 0.62 3.12 -20.91
N GLU A 235 -0.47 3.86 -20.78
CA GLU A 235 -1.79 3.36 -21.18
C GLU A 235 -1.98 3.47 -22.69
N ILE A 236 -2.43 2.38 -23.31
CA ILE A 236 -2.82 2.31 -24.73
C ILE A 236 -4.25 1.79 -24.88
N ALA A 237 -5.11 2.57 -25.55
CA ALA A 237 -6.47 2.22 -25.90
C ALA A 237 -6.53 1.56 -27.29
N VAL A 238 -7.14 0.38 -27.35
CA VAL A 238 -7.35 -0.38 -28.59
C VAL A 238 -8.82 -0.62 -28.82
N CYS A 239 -9.27 -0.49 -30.07
CA CYS A 239 -10.68 -0.58 -30.47
C CYS A 239 -10.89 -1.59 -31.62
N GLY A 240 -9.86 -2.33 -32.02
CA GLY A 240 -9.87 -3.14 -33.23
C GLY A 240 -9.21 -4.51 -33.07
N ALA A 241 -8.46 -4.96 -34.07
CA ALA A 241 -7.86 -6.30 -34.09
C ALA A 241 -6.93 -6.63 -32.90
N HIS A 242 -6.52 -5.64 -32.10
CA HIS A 242 -5.73 -5.81 -30.89
C HIS A 242 -6.54 -6.05 -29.60
N LEU A 243 -7.88 -5.96 -29.64
CA LEU A 243 -8.75 -6.31 -28.51
C LEU A 243 -8.50 -7.76 -28.06
N ALA A 244 -8.68 -8.06 -26.77
CA ALA A 244 -8.46 -9.39 -26.19
C ALA A 244 -9.09 -10.51 -27.02
N GLY A 245 -8.31 -11.55 -27.35
CA GLY A 245 -8.79 -12.68 -28.15
C GLY A 245 -8.94 -12.41 -29.65
N LEU A 246 -8.67 -11.19 -30.14
CA LEU A 246 -8.63 -10.89 -31.58
C LEU A 246 -7.23 -11.08 -32.18
N PRO A 247 -7.11 -11.22 -33.52
CA PRO A 247 -5.90 -11.75 -34.17
C PRO A 247 -4.59 -11.03 -33.87
N LEU A 248 -4.62 -9.73 -33.57
CA LEU A 248 -3.42 -8.92 -33.29
C LEU A 248 -3.17 -8.68 -31.80
N ASN A 249 -4.00 -9.21 -30.89
CA ASN A 249 -3.78 -9.03 -29.45
C ASN A 249 -2.41 -9.56 -28.98
N HIS A 250 -1.89 -10.60 -29.65
CA HIS A 250 -0.55 -11.12 -29.38
C HIS A 250 0.56 -10.05 -29.48
N GLN A 251 0.38 -9.01 -30.29
CA GLN A 251 1.35 -7.90 -30.39
C GLN A 251 1.43 -7.05 -29.12
N LEU A 252 0.36 -7.00 -28.31
CA LEU A 252 0.38 -6.40 -26.99
C LEU A 252 0.97 -7.38 -25.97
N THR A 253 0.43 -8.60 -25.89
CA THR A 253 0.78 -9.55 -24.82
C THR A 253 2.23 -10.06 -24.92
N SER A 254 2.77 -10.25 -26.13
CA SER A 254 4.18 -10.60 -26.34
C SER A 254 5.16 -9.52 -25.88
N ARG A 255 4.71 -8.26 -25.74
CA ARG A 255 5.49 -7.13 -25.21
C ARG A 255 5.26 -6.91 -23.71
N GLY A 256 4.65 -7.87 -23.03
CA GLY A 256 4.33 -7.77 -21.61
C GLY A 256 3.21 -6.78 -21.29
N ALA A 257 2.39 -6.39 -22.28
CA ALA A 257 1.27 -5.51 -21.99
C ALA A 257 0.21 -6.23 -21.14
N ARG A 258 -0.37 -5.50 -20.19
CA ARG A 258 -1.37 -6.02 -19.24
C ARG A 258 -2.69 -5.28 -19.41
N PHE A 259 -3.78 -6.04 -19.48
CA PHE A 259 -5.13 -5.48 -19.54
C PHE A 259 -5.42 -4.66 -18.28
N LEU A 260 -5.99 -3.46 -18.46
CA LEU A 260 -6.40 -2.60 -17.36
C LEU A 260 -7.92 -2.57 -17.21
N ARG A 261 -8.63 -2.18 -18.27
CA ARG A 261 -10.08 -1.96 -18.24
C ARG A 261 -10.71 -2.01 -19.63
N ALA A 262 -11.99 -2.34 -19.69
CA ALA A 262 -12.85 -2.13 -20.85
C ALA A 262 -13.74 -0.91 -20.57
N THR A 263 -13.90 -0.04 -21.56
CA THR A 263 -14.70 1.20 -21.46
C THR A 263 -15.13 1.63 -22.87
N ALA A 264 -15.62 2.86 -23.01
CA ALA A 264 -15.91 3.47 -24.30
C ALA A 264 -15.19 4.83 -24.45
N SER A 265 -15.02 5.28 -25.70
CA SER A 265 -14.66 6.67 -25.99
C SER A 265 -15.81 7.62 -25.61
N THR A 266 -15.52 8.93 -25.52
CA THR A 266 -16.58 9.94 -25.56
C THR A 266 -17.36 9.86 -26.90
N PRO A 267 -18.59 10.42 -27.02
CA PRO A 267 -19.37 10.36 -28.25
C PRO A 267 -18.89 11.33 -29.35
N ASP A 268 -17.57 11.48 -29.48
CA ASP A 268 -16.89 12.44 -30.36
C ASP A 268 -16.09 11.72 -31.45
N TYR A 269 -16.44 10.46 -31.76
CA TYR A 269 -15.69 9.61 -32.69
C TYR A 269 -16.60 8.98 -33.73
N ARG A 270 -16.11 8.90 -34.98
CA ARG A 270 -16.66 8.05 -36.03
C ARG A 270 -15.82 6.79 -36.16
N PHE A 271 -16.46 5.68 -36.45
CA PHE A 271 -15.86 4.35 -36.48
C PHE A 271 -16.15 3.68 -37.80
N TYR A 272 -15.10 3.22 -38.49
CA TYR A 272 -15.19 2.71 -39.85
C TYR A 272 -14.59 1.33 -39.95
N ALA A 273 -15.23 0.42 -40.68
CA ALA A 273 -14.58 -0.79 -41.16
C ALA A 273 -13.76 -0.43 -42.40
N LEU A 274 -12.43 -0.45 -42.27
CA LEU A 274 -11.52 -0.03 -43.34
C LEU A 274 -11.42 -1.11 -44.42
N PRO A 275 -11.26 -0.73 -45.69
CA PRO A 275 -10.99 -1.71 -46.75
C PRO A 275 -9.65 -2.41 -46.53
N GLY A 276 -9.64 -3.74 -46.65
CA GLY A 276 -8.44 -4.57 -46.58
C GLY A 276 -8.49 -5.66 -45.53
N GLY A 277 -7.55 -6.61 -45.64
CA GLY A 277 -7.43 -7.77 -44.76
C GLY A 277 -6.78 -8.96 -45.47
N PRO A 278 -6.50 -10.06 -44.74
CA PRO A 278 -6.60 -10.22 -43.29
C PRO A 278 -5.33 -9.74 -42.52
N PRO A 279 -5.45 -9.31 -41.25
CA PRO A 279 -6.70 -9.13 -40.51
C PRO A 279 -7.42 -7.84 -40.92
N GLU A 280 -8.75 -7.91 -40.96
CA GLU A 280 -9.63 -6.74 -41.07
C GLU A 280 -9.45 -5.82 -39.86
N ARG A 281 -9.64 -4.51 -40.06
CA ARG A 281 -9.33 -3.51 -39.05
C ARG A 281 -10.34 -2.37 -39.09
N PRO A 282 -10.71 -1.82 -37.93
CA PRO A 282 -11.43 -0.58 -37.90
C PRO A 282 -10.48 0.62 -37.90
N GLY A 283 -11.02 1.76 -38.32
CA GLY A 283 -10.43 3.09 -38.16
C GLY A 283 -11.31 3.95 -37.28
N MET A 284 -10.72 4.59 -36.27
CA MET A 284 -11.42 5.54 -35.40
C MET A 284 -10.94 6.97 -35.71
N VAL A 285 -11.87 7.85 -36.04
CA VAL A 285 -11.60 9.25 -36.41
C VAL A 285 -12.34 10.18 -35.47
N ARG A 286 -11.64 11.14 -34.87
CA ARG A 286 -12.27 12.14 -34.01
C ARG A 286 -13.05 13.16 -34.84
N VAL A 287 -14.27 13.47 -34.41
CA VAL A 287 -15.15 14.48 -35.01
C VAL A 287 -15.47 15.59 -34.00
N ALA A 288 -16.30 16.56 -34.39
CA ALA A 288 -16.76 17.60 -33.48
C ALA A 288 -17.52 16.98 -32.29
N ASP A 289 -17.38 17.58 -31.12
CA ASP A 289 -17.93 17.03 -29.89
C ASP A 289 -19.45 16.80 -30.03
N GLY A 290 -19.92 15.60 -29.66
CA GLY A 290 -21.31 15.16 -29.76
C GLY A 290 -21.84 14.82 -31.17
N THR A 291 -20.99 14.83 -32.21
CA THR A 291 -21.40 14.50 -33.61
C THR A 291 -21.02 13.08 -34.05
N GLY A 292 -20.39 12.32 -33.15
CA GLY A 292 -19.99 10.92 -33.34
C GLY A 292 -20.78 9.96 -32.46
N GLY A 293 -20.22 8.77 -32.25
CA GLY A 293 -20.68 7.74 -31.33
C GLY A 293 -19.61 7.38 -30.31
N ALA A 294 -20.04 6.70 -29.23
CA ALA A 294 -19.13 6.13 -28.25
C ALA A 294 -18.63 4.76 -28.75
N ILE A 295 -17.32 4.58 -28.80
CA ILE A 295 -16.70 3.38 -29.37
C ILE A 295 -16.14 2.53 -28.23
N ALA A 296 -16.48 1.24 -28.21
CA ALA A 296 -15.97 0.28 -27.25
C ALA A 296 -14.45 0.13 -27.43
N VAL A 297 -13.72 0.25 -26.31
CA VAL A 297 -12.26 0.12 -26.27
C VAL A 297 -11.81 -0.73 -25.09
N GLU A 298 -10.62 -1.28 -25.22
CA GLU A 298 -9.85 -1.81 -24.09
C GLU A 298 -8.62 -0.96 -23.86
N VAL A 299 -8.31 -0.68 -22.60
CA VAL A 299 -7.09 0.01 -22.19
C VAL A 299 -6.11 -1.00 -21.61
N TRP A 300 -4.89 -0.97 -22.10
CA TRP A 300 -3.78 -1.83 -21.69
C TRP A 300 -2.62 -0.98 -21.17
N ALA A 301 -1.91 -1.46 -20.15
CA ALA A 301 -0.60 -0.93 -19.77
C ALA A 301 0.47 -1.63 -20.62
N ILE A 302 1.30 -0.87 -21.33
CA ILE A 302 2.45 -1.39 -22.09
C ILE A 302 3.74 -0.79 -21.52
N PRO A 303 4.84 -1.57 -21.38
CA PRO A 303 6.13 -1.01 -21.03
C PRO A 303 6.55 0.11 -21.98
N LEU A 304 6.96 1.27 -21.44
CA LEU A 304 7.38 2.43 -22.24
C LEU A 304 8.52 2.08 -23.21
N ALA A 305 9.41 1.16 -22.82
CA ALA A 305 10.50 0.67 -23.66
C ALA A 305 10.01 -0.05 -24.94
N GLU A 306 8.82 -0.64 -24.92
CA GLU A 306 8.25 -1.39 -26.04
C GLU A 306 7.32 -0.56 -26.93
N LEU A 307 7.00 0.68 -26.53
CA LEU A 307 6.04 1.49 -27.27
C LEU A 307 6.53 1.82 -28.69
N GLY A 308 7.82 2.05 -28.88
CA GLY A 308 8.41 2.28 -30.20
C GLY A 308 8.34 1.06 -31.12
N SER A 309 8.61 -0.13 -30.56
CA SER A 309 8.53 -1.40 -31.32
C SER A 309 7.08 -1.76 -31.66
N PHE A 310 6.12 -1.35 -30.83
CA PHE A 310 4.69 -1.49 -31.10
C PHE A 310 4.23 -0.53 -32.21
N LEU A 311 4.56 0.76 -32.08
CA LEU A 311 4.20 1.80 -33.07
C LEU A 311 4.73 1.48 -34.47
N ALA A 312 5.97 0.99 -34.59
CA ALA A 312 6.55 0.62 -35.88
C ALA A 312 5.79 -0.52 -36.59
N GLY A 313 5.03 -1.33 -35.85
CA GLY A 313 4.19 -2.40 -36.39
C GLY A 313 2.81 -1.97 -36.87
N ILE A 314 2.45 -0.68 -36.72
CA ILE A 314 1.16 -0.14 -37.13
C ILE A 314 1.30 0.43 -38.55
N PRO A 315 0.74 -0.22 -39.58
CA PRO A 315 0.81 0.29 -40.94
C PRO A 315 -0.18 1.43 -41.14
N ALA A 316 0.13 2.29 -42.11
CA ALA A 316 -0.85 3.22 -42.68
C ALA A 316 -2.12 2.44 -43.10
N PRO A 317 -3.32 3.02 -42.91
CA PRO A 317 -3.59 4.40 -42.51
C PRO A 317 -3.83 4.59 -41.00
N LEU A 318 -3.37 3.65 -40.17
CA LEU A 318 -3.54 3.70 -38.72
C LEU A 318 -2.35 4.41 -38.06
N GLY A 319 -2.60 5.00 -36.90
CA GLY A 319 -1.58 5.60 -36.06
C GLY A 319 -1.98 5.61 -34.60
N LEU A 320 -1.11 6.19 -33.75
CA LEU A 320 -1.39 6.42 -32.34
C LEU A 320 -1.57 7.91 -32.07
N GLY A 321 -2.69 8.24 -31.42
CA GLY A 321 -3.05 9.59 -31.00
C GLY A 321 -3.59 9.59 -29.57
N ARG A 322 -4.17 10.72 -29.14
CA ARG A 322 -4.84 10.83 -27.84
C ARG A 322 -6.33 10.53 -28.00
N VAL A 323 -6.86 9.62 -27.19
CA VAL A 323 -8.27 9.20 -27.24
C VAL A 323 -8.97 9.60 -25.96
N ARG A 324 -10.08 10.35 -26.04
CA ARG A 324 -10.89 10.74 -24.88
C ARG A 324 -11.84 9.61 -24.52
N LEU A 325 -11.83 9.18 -23.26
CA LEU A 325 -12.64 8.07 -22.76
C LEU A 325 -13.75 8.54 -21.83
N ALA A 326 -14.82 7.74 -21.73
CA ALA A 326 -15.98 8.03 -20.89
C ALA A 326 -15.64 8.09 -19.38
N ASP A 327 -14.53 7.47 -18.98
CA ASP A 327 -14.00 7.54 -17.61
C ASP A 327 -13.21 8.84 -17.31
N GLY A 328 -13.19 9.79 -18.24
CA GLY A 328 -12.48 11.06 -18.13
C GLY A 328 -10.99 10.98 -18.42
N THR A 329 -10.44 9.79 -18.69
CA THR A 329 -9.03 9.62 -19.06
C THR A 329 -8.78 9.97 -20.52
N THR A 330 -7.51 10.16 -20.87
CA THR A 330 -7.10 10.39 -22.26
C THR A 330 -5.82 9.61 -22.59
N PRO A 331 -5.82 8.28 -22.70
CA PRO A 331 -4.62 7.52 -23.00
C PRO A 331 -4.12 7.73 -24.44
N ILE A 332 -2.95 7.18 -24.75
CA ILE A 332 -2.53 6.94 -26.14
C ILE A 332 -3.51 5.91 -26.72
N GLY A 333 -3.88 5.97 -28.00
CA GLY A 333 -4.75 4.97 -28.59
C GLY A 333 -4.80 5.03 -30.10
N PHE A 334 -5.39 4.00 -30.71
CA PHE A 334 -5.51 3.91 -32.17
C PHE A 334 -6.37 5.05 -32.73
N VAL A 335 -5.84 5.72 -33.73
CA VAL A 335 -6.54 6.69 -34.58
C VAL A 335 -6.31 6.32 -36.04
N CYS A 336 -7.14 6.87 -36.92
CA CYS A 336 -7.04 6.65 -38.36
C CYS A 336 -6.93 7.99 -39.09
N GLU A 337 -6.13 8.02 -40.15
CA GLU A 337 -6.08 9.16 -41.07
C GLU A 337 -7.46 9.41 -41.70
N ALA A 338 -7.90 10.66 -41.74
CA ALA A 338 -9.23 11.00 -42.26
C ALA A 338 -9.42 10.59 -43.73
N ALA A 339 -8.36 10.56 -44.54
CA ALA A 339 -8.43 10.13 -45.93
C ALA A 339 -8.81 8.65 -46.10
N ALA A 340 -8.55 7.81 -45.10
CA ALA A 340 -8.85 6.38 -45.16
C ALA A 340 -10.32 6.04 -44.91
N THR A 341 -11.14 7.03 -44.54
CA THR A 341 -12.59 6.85 -44.41
C THR A 341 -13.31 6.91 -45.76
N ASP A 342 -12.65 7.37 -46.82
CA ASP A 342 -13.22 7.38 -48.17
C ASP A 342 -13.41 5.94 -48.67
N GLY A 343 -14.65 5.60 -49.03
CA GLY A 343 -15.05 4.23 -49.40
C GLY A 343 -15.09 3.22 -48.24
N ALA A 344 -14.78 3.62 -47.00
CA ALA A 344 -14.91 2.76 -45.83
C ALA A 344 -16.36 2.72 -45.33
N ARG A 345 -16.77 1.59 -44.74
CA ARG A 345 -18.13 1.45 -44.18
C ARG A 345 -18.19 2.13 -42.81
N ASP A 346 -19.06 3.13 -42.66
CA ASP A 346 -19.37 3.72 -41.34
C ASP A 346 -20.12 2.69 -40.49
N ILE A 347 -19.53 2.35 -39.35
CA ILE A 347 -20.03 1.41 -38.35
C ILE A 347 -20.17 2.10 -36.97
N THR A 348 -20.27 3.43 -36.96
CA THR A 348 -20.37 4.24 -35.72
C THR A 348 -21.58 3.85 -34.88
N GLU A 349 -22.71 3.52 -35.51
CA GLU A 349 -23.92 3.08 -34.79
C GLU A 349 -23.74 1.73 -34.08
N ILE A 350 -22.86 0.87 -34.60
CA ILE A 350 -22.53 -0.42 -33.95
C ILE A 350 -21.61 -0.17 -32.76
N GLY A 351 -20.64 0.75 -32.90
CA GLY A 351 -19.77 1.19 -31.81
C GLY A 351 -18.82 0.14 -31.24
N ASP A 352 -18.89 -1.12 -31.67
CA ASP A 352 -18.07 -2.23 -31.16
C ASP A 352 -17.59 -3.13 -32.31
N TRP A 353 -16.27 -3.30 -32.41
CA TRP A 353 -15.64 -4.12 -33.44
C TRP A 353 -16.00 -5.60 -33.34
N ARG A 354 -16.18 -6.14 -32.13
CA ARG A 354 -16.59 -7.54 -31.94
C ARG A 354 -18.02 -7.77 -32.40
N VAL A 355 -18.90 -6.82 -32.12
CA VAL A 355 -20.30 -6.87 -32.58
C VAL A 355 -20.37 -6.82 -34.10
N TYR A 356 -19.59 -5.94 -34.73
CA TYR A 356 -19.47 -5.87 -36.19
C TYR A 356 -18.98 -7.20 -36.79
N LEU A 357 -17.90 -7.79 -36.24
CA LEU A 357 -17.36 -9.07 -36.72
C LEU A 357 -18.34 -10.24 -36.53
N ALA A 358 -19.24 -10.18 -35.54
CA ALA A 358 -20.29 -11.16 -35.33
C ALA A 358 -21.47 -11.03 -36.32
N GLY A 359 -21.50 -9.97 -37.13
CA GLY A 359 -22.54 -9.74 -38.14
C GLY A 359 -23.88 -9.27 -37.57
N VAL A 360 -23.85 -8.63 -36.39
CA VAL A 360 -25.03 -8.07 -35.70
C VAL A 360 -25.31 -6.64 -36.15
#